data_AF-A0A3M1CGF8-F1
#
_entry.id   AF-A0A3M1CGF8-F1
#
_cell.length_a   1.000
_cell.length_b   1.000
_cell.length_c   1.000
_cell.angle_alpha   90.00
_cell.angle_beta   90.00
_cell.angle_gamma   90.00
#
_symmetry.space_group_name_H-M   'P 1'
#
loop_
_entity.id
_entity.type
_entity.pdbx_description
1 polymer ?
#
loop_
_entity_poly.entity_id
_entity_poly.type
_entity_poly.pdbx_seq_one_letter_code
_entity_poly.pdbx_strand_id
1 'polypeptide(L)'
;MRIGELAERSGLSRDTIRFYERNGLVRSVPGSSATNNYRDYPEDNLVWLRFITGAREAGLSIADLRDITAAISCDMDRTEARQVLAAKIDELKARADEIRRAIDFLERARDQTAGSAEG
;
A
#
# COMPACT_ATOMS: atom_id res chain seq x y z
N MET A 1 15.22 -2.24 13.48
CA MET A 1 16.00 -2.13 12.23
C MET A 1 16.33 -0.68 11.92
N ARG A 2 17.46 -0.41 11.26
CA ARG A 2 17.79 0.94 10.76
C ARG A 2 17.06 1.24 9.45
N ILE A 3 16.99 2.51 9.05
CA ILE A 3 16.39 2.88 7.76
C ILE A 3 17.09 2.22 6.55
N GLY A 4 18.39 1.99 6.63
CA GLY A 4 19.15 1.32 5.57
C GLY A 4 18.73 -0.13 5.40
N GLU A 5 18.62 -0.86 6.50
CA GLU A 5 18.15 -2.24 6.53
C GLU A 5 16.68 -2.34 6.09
N LEU A 6 15.82 -1.41 6.55
CA LEU A 6 14.43 -1.33 6.13
C LEU A 6 14.31 -1.08 4.61
N ALA A 7 15.13 -0.19 4.04
CA ALA A 7 15.18 0.08 2.61
C ALA A 7 15.57 -1.16 1.80
N GLU A 8 16.62 -1.85 2.21
CA GLU A 8 17.07 -3.08 1.56
C GLU A 8 16.00 -4.18 1.60
N ARG A 9 15.39 -4.40 2.76
CA ARG A 9 14.39 -5.46 2.95
C ARG A 9 13.02 -5.15 2.36
N SER A 10 12.66 -3.87 2.22
CA SER A 10 11.40 -3.45 1.59
C SER A 10 11.52 -3.22 0.09
N GLY A 11 12.74 -3.11 -0.45
CA GLY A 11 12.98 -2.69 -1.84
C GLY A 11 12.69 -1.20 -2.11
N LEU A 12 12.37 -0.42 -1.07
CA LEU A 12 12.07 1.01 -1.20
C LEU A 12 13.32 1.86 -0.95
N SER A 13 13.37 3.02 -1.58
CA SER A 13 14.41 4.00 -1.27
C SER A 13 14.25 4.54 0.16
N ARG A 14 15.36 4.96 0.77
CA ARG A 14 15.33 5.63 2.09
C ARG A 14 14.46 6.89 2.07
N ASP A 15 14.43 7.61 0.95
CA ASP A 15 13.61 8.81 0.80
C ASP A 15 12.13 8.50 0.70
N THR A 16 11.75 7.39 0.05
CA THR A 16 10.37 6.87 0.03
C THR A 16 9.92 6.51 1.45
N ILE A 17 10.77 5.83 2.23
CA ILE A 17 10.47 5.47 3.62
C ILE A 17 10.30 6.73 4.47
N ARG A 18 11.21 7.71 4.35
CA ARG A 18 11.09 9.00 5.05
C ARG A 18 9.85 9.78 4.62
N PHE A 19 9.48 9.69 3.35
CA PHE A 19 8.25 10.30 2.86
C PHE A 19 7.03 9.68 3.53
N TYR A 20 6.95 8.34 3.63
CA TYR A 20 5.86 7.68 4.34
C TYR A 20 5.87 7.97 5.85
N GLU A 21 7.04 8.02 6.47
CA GLU A 21 7.19 8.42 7.88
C GLU A 21 6.66 9.83 8.13
N ARG A 22 7.03 10.82 7.29
CA ARG A 22 6.53 12.20 7.40
C ARG A 22 5.02 12.31 7.21
N ASN A 23 4.40 11.40 6.47
CA ASN A 23 2.95 11.35 6.29
C ASN A 23 2.23 10.53 7.37
N GLY A 24 2.94 10.06 8.41
CA GLY A 24 2.37 9.26 9.49
C GLY A 24 2.03 7.83 9.09
N LEU A 25 2.46 7.39 7.90
CA LEU A 25 2.20 6.05 7.39
C LEU A 25 3.21 5.02 7.90
N VAL A 26 4.39 5.44 8.35
CA VAL A 26 5.39 4.53 8.92
C VAL A 26 5.76 5.03 10.31
N ARG A 27 5.73 4.13 11.30
CA ARG A 27 6.12 4.47 12.67
C ARG A 27 7.60 4.20 12.86
N SER A 28 8.28 5.10 13.57
CA SER A 28 9.66 4.94 13.98
C SER A 28 9.78 5.26 15.46
N VAL A 29 10.71 4.61 16.14
CA VAL A 29 11.01 4.86 17.56
C VAL A 29 12.40 5.47 17.69
N PRO A 30 12.64 6.29 18.73
CA PRO A 30 13.99 6.74 19.05
C PRO A 30 14.92 5.55 19.21
N GLY A 31 16.15 5.71 18.76
CA GLY A 31 17.18 4.70 18.92
C GLY A 31 17.40 4.30 20.38
N SER A 32 17.73 3.03 20.64
CA SER A 32 18.01 2.53 21.99
C SER A 32 19.26 3.14 22.67
N SER A 33 20.02 3.99 21.97
CA SER A 33 21.21 4.65 22.51
C SER A 33 20.94 6.14 22.72
N ALA A 34 21.08 6.61 23.96
CA ALA A 34 20.83 8.00 24.36
C ALA A 34 21.74 9.03 23.65
N THR A 35 22.83 8.57 23.03
CA THR A 35 23.85 9.42 22.39
C THR A 35 23.73 9.48 20.87
N ASN A 36 22.85 8.70 20.24
CA ASN A 36 22.80 8.62 18.78
C ASN A 36 21.41 8.97 18.24
N ASN A 37 21.36 10.01 17.40
CA ASN A 37 20.13 10.60 16.83
C ASN A 37 19.53 9.76 15.68
N TYR A 38 19.77 8.44 15.67
CA TYR A 38 19.18 7.56 14.68
C TYR A 38 17.77 7.13 15.10
N ARG A 39 16.99 6.67 14.13
CA ARG A 39 15.67 6.06 14.36
C ARG A 39 15.73 4.55 14.15
N ASP A 40 14.95 3.85 14.95
CA ASP A 40 14.69 2.42 14.81
C ASP A 40 13.29 2.21 14.23
N TYR A 41 13.20 1.31 13.27
CA TYR A 41 11.98 0.90 12.61
C TYR A 41 11.63 -0.52 13.07
N PRO A 42 10.44 -0.73 13.65
CA PRO A 42 9.93 -2.06 13.99
C PRO A 42 9.79 -2.96 12.76
N GLU A 43 9.83 -4.27 13.00
CA GLU A 43 9.71 -5.28 11.95
C GLU A 43 8.37 -5.22 11.21
N ASP A 44 7.29 -4.88 11.94
CA ASP A 44 5.93 -4.75 11.40
C ASP A 44 5.84 -3.72 10.27
N ASN A 45 6.76 -2.75 10.23
CA ASN A 45 6.83 -1.80 9.13
C ASN A 45 7.09 -2.48 7.79
N LEU A 46 7.73 -3.65 7.73
CA LEU A 46 7.93 -4.37 6.47
C LEU A 46 6.61 -4.87 5.89
N VAL A 47 5.75 -5.45 6.74
CA VAL A 47 4.42 -5.90 6.33
C VAL A 47 3.60 -4.70 5.89
N TRP A 48 3.68 -3.62 6.66
CA TRP A 48 2.94 -2.39 6.40
C TRP A 48 3.40 -1.65 5.15
N LEU A 49 4.70 -1.57 4.88
CA LEU A 49 5.25 -0.96 3.66
C LEU A 49 4.85 -1.73 2.41
N ARG A 50 4.78 -3.06 2.47
CA ARG A 50 4.25 -3.88 1.37
C ARG A 50 2.78 -3.57 1.11
N PHE A 51 1.98 -3.46 2.18
CA PHE A 51 0.58 -3.05 2.06
C PHE A 51 0.45 -1.66 1.42
N ILE A 52 1.16 -0.64 1.94
CA ILE A 52 1.14 0.72 1.40
C ILE A 52 1.50 0.73 -0.08
N THR A 53 2.56 0.00 -0.47
CA THR A 53 3.02 -0.01 -1.86
C THR A 53 1.99 -0.66 -2.78
N GLY A 54 1.45 -1.82 -2.40
CA GLY A 54 0.39 -2.48 -3.19
C GLY A 54 -0.91 -1.66 -3.24
N ALA A 55 -1.28 -1.00 -2.15
CA ALA A 55 -2.44 -0.11 -2.08
C ALA A 55 -2.28 1.12 -3.01
N ARG A 56 -1.08 1.70 -3.07
CA ARG A 56 -0.74 2.79 -4.00
C ARG A 56 -0.87 2.35 -5.45
N GLU A 57 -0.34 1.19 -5.79
CA GLU A 57 -0.45 0.61 -7.14
C GLU A 57 -1.90 0.27 -7.49
N ALA A 58 -2.69 -0.17 -6.50
CA ALA A 58 -4.11 -0.42 -6.66
C ALA A 58 -4.95 0.86 -6.81
N GLY A 59 -4.40 2.04 -6.51
CA GLY A 59 -5.05 3.34 -6.74
C GLY A 59 -5.28 4.21 -5.53
N LEU A 60 -4.97 3.72 -4.33
CA LEU A 60 -5.20 4.51 -3.12
C LEU A 60 -4.19 5.67 -3.04
N SER A 61 -4.72 6.85 -2.74
CA SER A 61 -3.92 8.05 -2.52
C SER A 61 -3.22 8.01 -1.16
N ILE A 62 -2.28 8.95 -0.93
CA ILE A 62 -1.68 9.11 0.40
C ILE A 62 -2.73 9.53 1.43
N ALA A 63 -3.75 10.31 1.03
CA ALA A 63 -4.83 10.69 1.91
C ALA A 63 -5.64 9.47 2.35
N ASP A 64 -6.01 8.59 1.41
CA ASP A 64 -6.75 7.36 1.71
C ASP A 64 -5.96 6.46 2.67
N LEU A 65 -4.66 6.34 2.47
CA LEU A 65 -3.79 5.56 3.35
C LEU A 65 -3.71 6.14 4.76
N ARG A 66 -3.77 7.46 4.90
CA ARG A 66 -3.81 8.11 6.21
C ARG A 66 -5.14 7.83 6.91
N ASP A 67 -6.25 7.90 6.18
CA ASP A 67 -7.58 7.60 6.72
C ASP A 67 -7.67 6.13 7.16
N ILE A 68 -7.13 5.21 6.35
CA ILE A 68 -7.01 3.78 6.70
C ILE A 68 -6.13 3.60 7.95
N THR A 69 -4.99 4.30 8.02
CA THR A 69 -4.08 4.21 9.18
C THR A 69 -4.78 4.67 10.46
N ALA A 70 -5.53 5.77 10.41
CA ALA A 70 -6.28 6.30 11.54
C ALA A 70 -7.44 5.37 11.94
N ALA A 71 -8.13 4.77 10.97
CA ALA A 71 -9.19 3.79 11.20
C ALA A 71 -8.68 2.53 11.91
N ILE A 72 -7.47 2.06 11.59
CA ILE A 72 -6.86 0.85 12.19
C ILE A 72 -6.22 1.17 13.54
N SER A 73 -5.69 2.38 13.73
CA SER A 73 -5.01 2.79 14.96
C SER A 73 -5.97 3.13 16.12
N CYS A 74 -7.29 3.00 15.92
CA CYS A 74 -8.33 3.43 16.86
C CYS A 74 -8.29 4.93 17.20
N ASP A 75 -7.76 5.75 16.29
CA ASP A 75 -7.66 7.21 16.45
C ASP A 75 -8.96 7.95 16.06
N MET A 76 -10.02 7.20 15.71
CA MET A 76 -11.34 7.71 15.33
C MET A 76 -12.46 6.81 15.90
N ASP A 77 -13.71 7.25 15.79
CA ASP A 77 -14.86 6.44 16.23
C ASP A 77 -14.93 5.11 15.47
N ARG A 78 -15.34 4.04 16.16
CA ARG A 78 -15.40 2.69 15.56
C ARG A 78 -16.39 2.60 14.40
N THR A 79 -17.45 3.40 14.42
CA THR A 79 -18.43 3.44 13.34
C THR A 79 -17.83 4.14 12.13
N GLU A 80 -17.18 5.27 12.35
CA GLU A 80 -16.47 6.03 11.31
C GLU A 80 -15.35 5.19 10.68
N ALA A 81 -14.51 4.55 11.48
CA ALA A 81 -13.47 3.64 11.01
C ALA A 81 -14.02 2.53 10.11
N ARG A 82 -15.15 1.92 10.50
CA ARG A 82 -15.80 0.89 9.70
C ARG A 82 -16.32 1.44 8.37
N GLN A 83 -16.87 2.65 8.36
CA GLN A 83 -17.37 3.30 7.14
C GLN A 83 -16.23 3.65 6.17
N VAL A 84 -15.13 4.21 6.68
CA VAL A 84 -13.93 4.51 5.89
C VAL A 84 -13.41 3.23 5.23
N LEU A 85 -13.22 2.17 6.02
CA LEU A 85 -12.70 0.91 5.50
C LEU A 85 -13.67 0.27 4.50
N ALA A 86 -14.99 0.30 4.75
CA ALA A 86 -15.99 -0.21 3.82
C ALA A 86 -15.96 0.54 2.48
N ALA A 87 -15.92 1.87 2.52
CA ALA A 87 -15.85 2.70 1.32
C ALA A 87 -14.59 2.37 0.48
N LYS A 88 -13.43 2.20 1.13
CA LYS A 88 -12.19 1.84 0.44
C LYS A 88 -12.18 0.42 -0.11
N ILE A 89 -12.84 -0.51 0.58
CA ILE A 89 -13.04 -1.87 0.05
C ILE A 89 -13.90 -1.81 -1.22
N ASP A 90 -15.00 -1.06 -1.21
CA ASP A 90 -15.90 -0.97 -2.36
C ASP A 90 -15.25 -0.27 -3.55
N GLU A 91 -14.47 0.78 -3.31
CA GLU A 91 -13.65 1.46 -4.32
C GLU A 91 -12.66 0.49 -5.00
N LEU A 92 -11.91 -0.28 -4.20
CA LEU A 92 -10.96 -1.26 -4.71
C LEU A 92 -11.64 -2.41 -5.48
N LYS A 93 -12.81 -2.87 -5.02
CA LYS A 93 -13.59 -3.90 -5.72
C LYS A 93 -14.06 -3.42 -7.08
N ALA A 94 -14.64 -2.21 -7.16
CA ALA A 94 -15.10 -1.64 -8.42
C ALA A 94 -13.95 -1.55 -9.43
N ARG A 95 -12.77 -1.12 -8.97
CA ARG A 95 -11.58 -1.04 -9.81
C ARG A 95 -11.06 -2.41 -10.24
N ALA A 96 -11.08 -3.40 -9.36
CA ALA A 96 -10.72 -4.78 -9.69
C ALA A 96 -11.65 -5.37 -10.77
N ASP A 97 -12.95 -5.05 -10.72
CA ASP A 97 -13.92 -5.48 -11.73
C ASP A 97 -13.68 -4.80 -13.08
N GLU A 98 -13.28 -3.53 -13.11
CA GLU A 98 -12.85 -2.85 -14.33
C GLU A 98 -11.63 -3.51 -14.96
N ILE A 99 -10.60 -3.80 -14.15
CA ILE A 99 -9.39 -4.48 -14.61
C ILE A 99 -9.73 -5.88 -15.14
N ARG A 100 -10.57 -6.64 -14.43
CA ARG A 100 -11.02 -7.97 -14.87
C ARG A 100 -11.73 -7.90 -16.23
N ARG A 101 -12.67 -6.96 -16.40
CA ARG A 101 -13.35 -6.77 -17.69
C ARG A 101 -12.40 -6.45 -18.83
N ALA A 102 -11.35 -5.67 -18.57
CA ALA A 102 -10.33 -5.37 -19.57
C ALA A 102 -9.51 -6.62 -19.92
N ILE A 103 -9.11 -7.42 -18.93
CA ILE A 103 -8.41 -8.71 -19.14
C ILE A 103 -9.30 -9.64 -19.98
N ASP A 104 -10.56 -9.84 -19.60
CA ASP A 104 -11.50 -10.72 -20.31
C ASP A 104 -11.70 -10.29 -21.77
N PHE A 105 -11.65 -8.98 -22.06
CA PHE A 105 -11.70 -8.46 -23.41
C PHE A 105 -10.42 -8.80 -24.21
N LEU A 106 -9.24 -8.58 -23.60
CA LEU A 106 -7.95 -8.87 -24.24
C LEU A 106 -7.76 -10.36 -24.51
N GLU A 107 -8.19 -11.23 -23.59
CA GLU A 107 -8.15 -12.68 -23.79
C GLU A 107 -9.02 -13.12 -24.97
N ARG A 108 -10.25 -12.63 -25.05
CA ARG A 108 -11.14 -12.90 -26.20
C ARG A 108 -10.56 -12.40 -27.52
N ALA A 109 -9.95 -11.21 -27.52
CA ALA A 109 -9.30 -10.67 -28.71
C ALA A 109 -8.11 -11.53 -29.16
N ARG A 110 -7.25 -11.95 -28.23
CA ARG A 110 -6.12 -12.86 -28.50
C ARG A 110 -6.60 -14.15 -29.15
N ASP A 111 -7.63 -14.79 -28.60
CA ASP A 111 -8.11 -16.08 -29.07
C ASP A 111 -8.73 -16.01 -30.48
N GLN A 112 -9.34 -14.88 -30.85
CA GLN A 112 -9.85 -14.63 -32.20
C GLN A 112 -8.73 -14.40 -33.23
N THR A 113 -7.62 -13.77 -32.81
CA THR A 113 -6.46 -13.58 -33.70
C THR A 113 -5.72 -14.87 -34.02
N ALA A 114 -5.73 -15.85 -33.11
CA ALA A 114 -5.14 -17.17 -33.34
C ALA A 114 -5.92 -18.01 -34.36
N GLY A 115 -7.24 -17.84 -34.44
CA GLY A 115 -8.11 -18.61 -35.36
C GLY A 115 -8.10 -18.14 -36.82
N SER A 116 -7.48 -16.98 -37.13
CA SER A 116 -7.45 -16.41 -38.48
C SER A 116 -6.18 -16.75 -39.28
N ALA A 117 -5.26 -17.54 -38.73
CA ALA A 117 -3.98 -17.89 -39.37
C ALA A 117 -3.95 -19.29 -40.03
N GLU A 118 -5.05 -20.04 -40.03
CA GLU A 118 -5.11 -21.42 -40.56
C GLU A 118 -6.03 -21.60 -41.79
N GLY A 119 -6.35 -20.52 -42.53
CA GLY A 119 -7.24 -20.56 -43.70
C GLY A 119 -6.54 -20.23 -45.03
#